data_AF-A0A9E1N917-F1
#
_entry.id   AF-A0A9E1N917-F1
#
_cell.length_a   1.000
_cell.length_b   1.000
_cell.length_c   1.000
_cell.angle_alpha   90.00
_cell.angle_beta   90.00
_cell.angle_gamma   90.00
#
_symmetry.space_group_name_H-M   'P 1'
#
loop_
_entity.id
_entity.type
_entity.pdbx_description
1 polymer ?
#
loop_
_entity_poly.entity_id
_entity_poly.type
_entity_poly.pdbx_seq_one_letter_code
_entity_poly.pdbx_strand_id
1 'polypeptide(L)'
;MSLSEAISTFVQDGCNIVLGAALENAVPFAATHELIRQGRRELNMIAPISDISTDMLIGAGCVTEVTGAWVGNVSGGMGHNFRRAAEKGLPHPIKVNDYSNFTIGMAFFAGAYGLPYIPVKTILGSDIMKSNKNIRLAEDPFS
;
A
#
# COMPACT_ATOMS: atom_id res chain seq x y z
N MET A 1 13.64 -22.40 5.62
CA MET A 1 13.14 -21.25 6.38
C MET A 1 11.65 -21.37 6.50
N SER A 2 11.13 -21.36 7.72
CA SER A 2 9.69 -21.32 7.99
C SER A 2 9.12 -19.92 7.70
N LEU A 3 7.79 -19.80 7.59
CA LEU A 3 7.14 -18.50 7.43
C LEU A 3 7.44 -17.56 8.59
N SER A 4 7.44 -18.09 9.82
CA SER A 4 7.72 -17.31 11.02
C SER A 4 9.15 -16.75 11.01
N GLU A 5 10.13 -17.58 10.63
CA GLU A 5 11.53 -17.16 10.46
C GLU A 5 11.66 -16.11 9.35
N ALA A 6 10.95 -16.25 8.23
CA ALA A 6 11.00 -15.30 7.13
C ALA A 6 10.48 -13.92 7.54
N ILE A 7 9.31 -13.87 8.17
CA ILE A 7 8.71 -12.60 8.63
C ILE A 7 9.54 -11.98 9.76
N SER A 8 10.09 -12.79 10.67
CA SER A 8 10.91 -12.26 11.77
C SER A 8 12.23 -11.65 11.28
N THR A 9 12.81 -12.24 10.23
CA THR A 9 14.09 -11.84 9.66
C THR A 9 13.96 -10.63 8.73
N PHE A 10 12.99 -10.63 7.82
CA PHE A 10 12.97 -9.70 6.68
C PHE A 10 11.96 -8.57 6.80
N VAL A 11 10.98 -8.66 7.69
CA VAL A 11 10.00 -7.58 7.88
C VAL A 11 10.24 -6.95 9.23
N GLN A 12 10.55 -5.65 9.25
CA GLN A 12 10.67 -4.88 10.47
C GLN A 12 9.51 -3.89 10.59
N ASP A 13 9.35 -3.33 11.79
CA ASP A 13 8.42 -2.22 11.98
C ASP A 13 8.86 -1.04 11.11
N GLY A 14 7.91 -0.29 10.57
CA GLY A 14 8.22 0.81 9.63
C GLY A 14 8.46 0.37 8.18
N CYS A 15 8.44 -0.93 7.86
CA CYS A 15 8.67 -1.39 6.48
C CYS A 15 7.54 -0.97 5.53
N ASN A 16 7.93 -0.64 4.30
CA ASN A 16 7.01 -0.61 3.15
C ASN A 16 6.79 -2.04 2.66
N ILE A 17 5.55 -2.51 2.65
CA ILE A 17 5.23 -3.88 2.24
C ILE A 17 4.13 -3.91 1.18
N VAL A 18 4.24 -4.90 0.30
CA VAL A 18 3.21 -5.26 -0.67
C VAL A 18 2.78 -6.69 -0.32
N LEU A 19 1.48 -6.89 -0.14
CA LEU A 19 0.88 -8.21 0.00
C LEU A 19 -0.11 -8.38 -1.12
N GLY A 20 0.04 -9.43 -1.93
CA GLY A 20 -0.77 -9.55 -3.13
C GLY A 20 -0.38 -8.48 -4.16
N ALA A 21 -1.37 -7.73 -4.67
CA ALA A 21 -1.36 -6.91 -5.89
C ALA A 21 -1.84 -7.62 -7.18
N ALA A 22 -2.63 -8.69 -7.03
CA ALA A 22 -3.24 -9.43 -8.14
C ALA A 22 -4.75 -9.65 -7.92
N LEU A 23 -5.48 -8.60 -7.51
CA LEU A 23 -6.89 -8.67 -7.11
C LEU A 23 -7.05 -9.68 -5.95
N GLU A 24 -8.04 -10.58 -6.03
CA GLU A 24 -8.34 -11.60 -5.03
C GLU A 24 -7.54 -12.91 -5.22
N ASN A 25 -6.68 -12.97 -6.24
CA ASN A 25 -5.92 -14.19 -6.50
C ASN A 25 -4.66 -14.23 -5.64
N ALA A 26 -4.40 -15.40 -5.03
CA ALA A 26 -3.18 -15.69 -4.29
C ALA A 26 -2.87 -14.70 -3.15
N VAL A 27 -3.90 -14.18 -2.48
CA VAL A 27 -3.73 -13.34 -1.29
C VAL A 27 -2.94 -14.11 -0.22
N PRO A 28 -1.80 -13.58 0.27
CA PRO A 28 -0.90 -14.32 1.16
C PRO A 28 -1.37 -14.31 2.61
N PHE A 29 -2.58 -14.83 2.88
CA PHE A 29 -3.22 -14.82 4.20
C PHE A 29 -2.34 -15.37 5.32
N ALA A 30 -1.57 -16.42 5.06
CA ALA A 30 -0.66 -16.98 6.06
C ALA A 30 0.35 -15.93 6.54
N ALA A 31 0.94 -15.15 5.61
CA ALA A 31 1.85 -14.06 5.94
C ALA A 31 1.14 -12.93 6.67
N THR A 32 -0.09 -12.58 6.27
CA THR A 32 -0.94 -11.60 6.97
C THR A 32 -1.12 -11.97 8.43
N HIS A 33 -1.53 -13.21 8.71
CA HIS A 33 -1.70 -13.70 10.08
C HIS A 33 -0.39 -13.75 10.85
N GLU A 34 0.73 -14.07 10.20
CA GLU A 34 2.06 -14.06 10.80
C GLU A 34 2.49 -12.64 11.22
N LEU A 35 2.30 -11.64 10.34
CA LEU A 35 2.58 -10.23 10.64
C LEU A 35 1.80 -9.76 11.87
N ILE A 36 0.50 -10.09 11.92
CA ILE A 36 -0.36 -9.75 13.06
C ILE A 36 0.13 -10.43 14.34
N ARG A 37 0.43 -11.73 14.27
CA ARG A 37 0.83 -12.53 15.44
C ARG A 37 2.20 -12.17 15.98
N GLN A 38 3.14 -11.79 15.11
CA GLN A 38 4.44 -11.25 15.54
C GLN A 38 4.34 -9.81 16.03
N GLY A 39 3.15 -9.18 15.91
CA GLY A 39 2.93 -7.83 16.42
C GLY A 39 3.67 -6.76 15.63
N ARG A 40 3.88 -6.94 14.32
CA ARG A 40 4.53 -5.93 13.48
C ARG A 40 3.71 -4.63 13.44
N ARG A 41 4.39 -3.48 13.46
CA ARG A 41 3.78 -2.15 13.57
C ARG A 41 4.35 -1.18 12.56
N GLU A 42 3.66 -0.04 12.46
CA GLU A 42 4.10 1.11 11.67
C GLU A 42 4.32 0.78 10.18
N LEU A 43 3.65 -0.24 9.67
CA LEU A 43 3.82 -0.68 8.29
C LEU A 43 3.16 0.32 7.33
N ASN A 44 3.81 0.55 6.19
CA ASN A 44 3.20 1.19 5.04
C ASN A 44 2.75 0.14 4.03
N MET A 45 1.44 -0.01 3.86
CA MET A 45 0.89 -0.91 2.85
C MET A 45 0.91 -0.24 1.49
N ILE A 46 1.74 -0.76 0.57
CA ILE A 46 1.68 -0.36 -0.83
C ILE A 46 0.65 -1.24 -1.55
N ALA A 47 -0.49 -0.64 -1.88
CA ALA A 47 -1.67 -1.33 -2.39
C ALA A 47 -2.15 -0.70 -3.71
N PRO A 48 -1.62 -1.10 -4.89
CA PRO A 48 -2.21 -0.70 -6.16
C PRO A 48 -3.69 -1.11 -6.20
N ILE A 49 -3.96 -2.34 -5.78
CA ILE A 49 -5.28 -2.84 -5.45
C ILE A 49 -5.14 -3.59 -4.13
N SER A 50 -5.86 -3.16 -3.10
CA SER A 50 -5.89 -3.89 -1.83
C SER A 50 -6.91 -5.02 -1.84
N ASP A 51 -6.83 -5.83 -0.79
CA ASP A 51 -7.73 -6.94 -0.49
C ASP A 51 -8.07 -6.97 1.01
N ILE A 52 -8.77 -8.01 1.44
CA ILE A 52 -9.13 -8.21 2.85
C ILE A 52 -7.90 -8.34 3.78
N SER A 53 -6.75 -8.79 3.29
CA SER A 53 -5.53 -8.89 4.10
C SER A 53 -5.05 -7.50 4.55
N THR A 54 -5.16 -6.50 3.66
CA THR A 54 -4.87 -5.10 4.01
C THR A 54 -5.81 -4.59 5.10
N ASP A 55 -7.11 -4.84 4.97
CA ASP A 55 -8.10 -4.42 5.97
C ASP A 55 -7.90 -5.12 7.33
N MET A 56 -7.49 -6.40 7.33
CA MET A 56 -7.14 -7.14 8.55
C MET A 56 -5.94 -6.53 9.28
N LEU A 57 -4.87 -6.17 8.55
CA LEU A 57 -3.69 -5.55 9.13
C LEU A 57 -3.98 -4.16 9.71
N ILE A 58 -4.81 -3.37 9.03
CA ILE A 58 -5.29 -2.08 9.57
C ILE A 58 -6.11 -2.32 10.84
N GLY A 59 -7.04 -3.28 10.82
CA GLY A 59 -7.87 -3.62 11.98
C GLY A 59 -7.06 -4.10 13.19
N ALA A 60 -5.95 -4.79 12.94
CA ALA A 60 -5.01 -5.25 13.96
C ALA A 60 -4.01 -4.16 14.43
N GLY A 61 -4.09 -2.94 13.91
CA GLY A 61 -3.21 -1.83 14.27
C GLY A 61 -1.76 -2.00 13.79
N CYS A 62 -1.55 -2.77 12.71
CA CYS A 62 -0.22 -3.01 12.16
C CYS A 62 0.23 -1.91 11.18
N VAL A 63 -0.72 -1.15 10.61
CA VAL A 63 -0.53 -0.28 9.44
C VAL A 63 -0.80 1.17 9.80
N THR A 64 0.20 2.04 9.72
CA THR A 64 0.09 3.49 9.94
C THR A 64 -0.01 4.30 8.65
N GLU A 65 0.32 3.70 7.52
CA GLU A 65 0.29 4.35 6.22
C GLU A 65 -0.22 3.40 5.13
N VAL A 66 -1.00 3.94 4.20
CA VAL A 66 -1.42 3.22 3.00
C VAL A 66 -1.03 4.06 1.80
N THR A 67 -0.18 3.50 0.94
CA THR A 67 0.18 4.06 -0.36
C THR A 67 -0.58 3.28 -1.42
N GLY A 68 -1.69 3.83 -1.91
CA GLY A 68 -2.61 3.04 -2.71
C GLY A 68 -3.42 3.85 -3.70
N ALA A 69 -3.99 3.13 -4.67
CA ALA A 69 -4.93 3.69 -5.64
C ALA A 69 -6.38 3.40 -5.30
N TRP A 70 -6.62 2.27 -4.64
CA TRP A 70 -7.93 1.90 -4.11
C TRP A 70 -7.76 0.95 -2.93
N VAL A 71 -8.54 1.17 -1.86
CA VAL A 71 -8.51 0.35 -0.65
C VAL A 71 -9.90 -0.19 -0.32
N GLY A 72 -10.01 -1.51 -0.35
CA GLY A 72 -11.19 -2.29 0.00
C GLY A 72 -10.99 -3.78 -0.26
N ASN A 73 -12.10 -4.52 -0.31
CA ASN A 73 -12.13 -5.93 -0.66
C ASN A 73 -12.91 -6.06 -1.99
N VAL A 74 -12.23 -6.45 -3.06
CA VAL A 74 -12.79 -6.40 -4.42
C VAL A 74 -14.05 -7.25 -4.55
N SER A 75 -14.10 -8.41 -3.87
CA SER A 75 -15.28 -9.29 -3.87
C SER A 75 -16.22 -9.09 -2.68
N GLY A 76 -15.69 -8.67 -1.53
CA GLY A 76 -16.41 -8.58 -0.26
C GLY A 76 -16.92 -7.18 0.10
N GLY A 77 -16.62 -6.16 -0.71
CA GLY A 77 -17.11 -4.79 -0.54
C GLY A 77 -16.11 -3.85 0.13
N MET A 78 -16.60 -3.01 1.04
CA MET A 78 -15.80 -1.88 1.55
C MET A 78 -14.74 -2.33 2.56
N GLY A 79 -13.58 -1.68 2.57
CA GLY A 79 -12.59 -1.83 3.63
C GLY A 79 -13.09 -1.19 4.92
N HIS A 80 -13.75 -1.98 5.79
CA HIS A 80 -14.39 -1.46 6.99
C HIS A 80 -13.37 -0.94 8.01
N ASN A 81 -12.25 -1.64 8.18
CA ASN A 81 -11.19 -1.18 9.08
C ASN A 81 -10.44 0.01 8.48
N PHE A 82 -10.19 0.02 7.17
CA PHE A 82 -9.62 1.16 6.46
C PHE A 82 -10.47 2.42 6.65
N ARG A 83 -11.77 2.35 6.35
CA ARG A 83 -12.67 3.49 6.52
C ARG A 83 -12.73 3.94 7.98
N ARG A 84 -12.81 3.01 8.92
CA ARG A 84 -12.80 3.34 10.35
C ARG A 84 -11.50 4.04 10.76
N ALA A 85 -10.36 3.61 10.25
CA ALA A 85 -9.07 4.22 10.55
C ALA A 85 -8.91 5.60 9.87
N ALA A 86 -9.30 5.73 8.60
CA ALA A 86 -9.20 6.96 7.84
C ALA A 86 -10.21 8.04 8.28
N GLU A 87 -11.47 7.65 8.53
CA GLU A 87 -12.55 8.58 8.88
C GLU A 87 -12.59 8.90 10.38
N LYS A 88 -12.24 7.93 11.24
CA LYS A 88 -12.41 8.05 12.71
C LYS A 88 -11.12 7.92 13.50
N GLY A 89 -10.00 7.60 12.86
CA GLY A 89 -8.72 7.42 13.55
C GLY A 89 -8.67 6.20 14.47
N LEU A 90 -9.42 5.13 14.17
CA LEU A 90 -9.51 3.93 15.00
C LEU A 90 -9.08 2.66 14.23
N PRO A 91 -8.17 1.82 14.76
CA PRO A 91 -7.58 1.89 16.11
C PRO A 91 -6.57 3.02 16.31
N HIS A 92 -6.05 3.59 15.22
CA HIS A 92 -5.26 4.81 15.19
C HIS A 92 -5.43 5.49 13.82
N PRO A 93 -5.09 6.77 13.67
CA PRO A 93 -5.09 7.42 12.36
C PRO A 93 -4.10 6.73 11.42
N ILE A 94 -4.51 6.66 10.14
CA ILE A 94 -3.65 6.21 9.06
C ILE A 94 -3.44 7.33 8.06
N LYS A 95 -2.21 7.46 7.58
CA LYS A 95 -1.88 8.35 6.48
C LYS A 95 -2.20 7.66 5.16
N VAL A 96 -2.83 8.37 4.23
CA VAL A 96 -3.11 7.86 2.88
C VAL A 96 -2.30 8.67 1.87
N ASN A 97 -1.47 7.99 1.09
CA ASN A 97 -0.81 8.57 -0.08
C ASN A 97 -1.52 8.07 -1.32
N ASP A 98 -2.32 8.93 -1.95
CA ASP A 98 -2.99 8.54 -3.18
C ASP A 98 -1.99 8.38 -4.33
N TYR A 99 -2.22 7.34 -5.11
CA TYR A 99 -1.63 7.10 -6.41
C TYR A 99 -2.76 6.67 -7.36
N SER A 100 -2.50 6.63 -8.67
CA SER A 100 -3.32 5.80 -9.56
C SER A 100 -2.74 4.39 -9.59
N ASN A 101 -3.54 3.41 -10.02
CA ASN A 101 -3.08 2.04 -10.20
C ASN A 101 -1.85 1.99 -11.11
N PHE A 102 -1.89 2.78 -12.19
CA PHE A 102 -0.80 2.85 -13.15
C PHE A 102 0.46 3.52 -12.56
N THR A 103 0.33 4.56 -11.73
CA THR A 103 1.51 5.22 -11.17
C THR A 103 2.24 4.35 -10.13
N ILE A 104 1.53 3.50 -9.36
CA ILE A 104 2.19 2.48 -8.53
C ILE A 104 2.89 1.43 -9.41
N GLY A 105 2.23 0.94 -10.46
CA GLY A 105 2.84 0.00 -11.39
C GLY A 105 4.14 0.54 -12.01
N MET A 106 4.15 1.83 -12.40
CA MET A 106 5.35 2.49 -12.91
C MET A 106 6.41 2.70 -11.82
N ALA A 107 6.03 2.97 -10.57
CA ALA A 107 6.99 3.03 -9.46
C ALA A 107 7.68 1.67 -9.21
N PHE A 108 6.93 0.56 -9.27
CA PHE A 108 7.52 -0.78 -9.20
C PHE A 108 8.43 -1.08 -10.39
N PHE A 109 8.00 -0.72 -11.61
CA PHE A 109 8.85 -0.87 -12.79
C PHE A 109 10.15 -0.08 -12.64
N ALA A 110 10.08 1.16 -12.15
CA ALA A 110 11.25 2.00 -11.90
C ALA A 110 12.20 1.32 -10.92
N GLY A 111 11.69 0.85 -9.78
CA GLY A 111 12.48 0.14 -8.77
C GLY A 111 13.13 -1.13 -9.31
N ALA A 112 12.40 -1.93 -10.09
CA ALA A 112 12.92 -3.16 -10.70
C ALA A 112 14.07 -2.90 -11.69
N TYR A 113 14.03 -1.78 -12.41
CA TYR A 113 15.06 -1.38 -13.37
C TYR A 113 16.13 -0.44 -12.78
N GLY A 114 16.07 -0.13 -11.49
CA GLY A 114 17.00 0.81 -10.84
C GLY A 114 16.87 2.25 -11.34
N LEU A 115 15.71 2.62 -11.90
CA LEU A 115 15.43 3.98 -12.34
C LEU A 115 14.99 4.83 -11.15
N PRO A 116 15.42 6.11 -11.08
CA PRO A 116 15.02 7.01 -9.99
C PRO A 116 13.53 7.38 -10.04
N TYR A 117 12.93 7.41 -11.24
CA TYR A 117 11.51 7.66 -11.47
C TYR A 117 11.12 7.28 -12.91
N ILE A 118 9.81 7.26 -13.20
CA ILE A 118 9.26 7.18 -14.56
C ILE A 118 8.24 8.32 -14.74
N PRO A 119 8.38 9.17 -15.77
CA PRO A 119 7.42 10.22 -16.05
C PRO A 119 6.13 9.64 -16.62
N VAL A 120 4.98 10.14 -16.16
CA VAL A 120 3.65 9.70 -16.59
C VAL A 120 2.68 10.88 -16.70
N LYS A 121 1.75 10.83 -17.66
CA LYS A 121 0.71 11.85 -17.82
C LYS A 121 -0.61 11.53 -17.09
N THR A 122 -0.81 10.27 -16.68
CA THR A 122 -2.11 9.72 -16.26
C THR A 122 -2.80 10.42 -15.08
N ILE A 123 -2.08 11.19 -14.27
CA ILE A 123 -2.62 11.86 -13.06
C ILE A 123 -2.77 13.37 -13.21
N LEU A 124 -2.36 13.94 -14.36
CA LEU A 124 -2.51 15.37 -14.62
C LEU A 124 -4.01 15.72 -14.63
N GLY A 125 -4.37 16.81 -13.97
CA GLY A 125 -5.76 17.25 -13.80
C GLY A 125 -6.54 16.55 -12.67
N SER A 126 -5.93 15.62 -11.95
CA SER A 126 -6.51 15.01 -10.75
C SER A 126 -5.99 15.67 -9.45
N ASP A 127 -6.66 15.39 -8.34
CA ASP A 127 -6.24 15.84 -7.00
C ASP A 127 -5.15 14.96 -6.36
N ILE A 128 -4.69 13.90 -7.02
CA ILE A 128 -3.68 12.97 -6.48
C ILE A 128 -2.38 13.71 -6.11
N MET A 129 -1.98 14.73 -6.89
CA MET A 129 -0.79 15.52 -6.57
C MET A 129 -0.98 16.42 -5.33
N LYS A 130 -2.22 16.75 -4.95
CA LYS A 130 -2.51 17.53 -3.74
C LYS A 130 -2.40 16.67 -2.49
N SER A 131 -2.83 15.41 -2.55
CA SER A 131 -2.75 14.49 -1.42
C SER A 131 -1.37 13.86 -1.25
N ASN A 132 -0.59 13.74 -2.33
CA ASN A 132 0.70 13.07 -2.31
C ASN A 132 1.86 13.92 -2.86
N LYS A 133 2.66 14.46 -1.93
CA LYS A 133 3.81 15.33 -2.24
C LYS A 133 5.03 14.62 -2.82
N ASN A 134 5.04 13.29 -2.86
CA ASN A 134 6.14 12.53 -3.47
C ASN A 134 6.05 12.54 -5.00
N ILE A 135 4.89 12.90 -5.54
CA ILE A 135 4.67 13.06 -6.97
C ILE A 135 4.95 14.52 -7.33
N ARG A 136 5.76 14.73 -8.37
CA ARG A 136 6.16 16.08 -8.81
C ARG A 136 5.87 16.27 -10.28
N LEU A 137 5.39 17.47 -10.62
CA LEU A 137 5.32 17.93 -12.00
C LEU A 137 6.73 18.24 -12.49
N ALA A 138 7.03 17.82 -13.71
CA ALA A 138 8.25 18.16 -14.41
C ALA A 138 7.90 18.49 -15.86
N GLU A 139 8.64 19.43 -16.44
CA GLU A 139 8.58 19.70 -17.88
C GLU A 139 9.31 18.58 -18.63
N ASP A 140 8.75 18.17 -19.76
CA ASP A 140 9.40 17.23 -20.66
C ASP A 140 10.50 17.99 -21.41
N PRO A 141 11.78 17.64 -21.24
CA PRO A 141 12.89 18.37 -21.85
C PRO A 141 12.94 18.22 -23.39
N PHE A 142 12.10 17.37 -23.97
CA PHE A 142 12.04 17.11 -25.40
C PHE A 142 10.80 17.67 -26.10
N SER A 143 9.92 18.40 -25.40
CA SER A 143 8.71 19.02 -25.96
C SER A 143 8.61 20.51 -25.68
#